data_AF-A0AAU5S3M6-F1
#
_entry.id   AF-A0AAU5S3M6-F1
#
_cell.length_a   1.000
_cell.length_b   1.000
_cell.length_c   1.000
_cell.angle_alpha   90.00
_cell.angle_beta   90.00
_cell.angle_gamma   90.00
#
_symmetry.space_group_name_H-M   'P 1'
#
loop_
_entity.id
_entity.type
_entity.pdbx_description
1 polymer ?
#
loop_
_entity_poly.entity_id
_entity_poly.type
_entity_poly.pdbx_seq_one_letter_code
_entity_poly.pdbx_strand_id
1 'polypeptide(L)'
;MDTPAETPTDHQPTVTGIAAQDWAAASAQPQYRAAVVDLLGALAYGELAAFERLAEDAKLAPTLEDKAELAAMASAEFHHFEQLRDRLAEIGEAPHEAMAPFAAALDGFHRQTAPSDWLEGLVKAYVGDSIASDFYREVAARLDSDTRTLVLAVLDDTGHATFAVEKVRAAIEAEPRVGGRLALWARRLMGEALSQAQRVVADRDALSTMLVGGVADGFDLAEVGRMFSRITEAHTKRMASLGLAA
;
A
#
# COMPACT_ATOMS: atom_id res chain seq x y z
N MET A 1 -52.47 -13.03 14.08
CA MET A 1 -51.30 -13.84 13.66
C MET A 1 -50.31 -12.86 13.09
N ASP A 2 -49.36 -12.41 13.92
CA ASP A 2 -48.21 -11.64 13.47
C ASP A 2 -47.09 -12.62 13.13
N THR A 3 -46.62 -12.56 11.90
CA THR A 3 -45.43 -13.27 11.43
C THR A 3 -44.21 -12.43 11.85
N PRO A 4 -43.24 -12.96 12.62
CA PRO A 4 -42.06 -12.19 12.94
C PRO A 4 -41.16 -12.09 11.71
N ALA A 5 -40.70 -10.87 11.41
CA ALA A 5 -39.74 -10.59 10.36
C ALA A 5 -38.37 -11.18 10.74
N GLU A 6 -37.84 -12.08 9.90
CA GLU A 6 -36.46 -12.53 9.96
C GLU A 6 -35.52 -11.35 9.68
N THR A 7 -34.64 -11.08 10.65
CA THR A 7 -33.56 -10.10 10.50
C THR A 7 -32.47 -10.73 9.64
N PRO A 8 -31.87 -10.05 8.65
CA PRO A 8 -30.81 -10.62 7.84
C PRO A 8 -29.57 -10.85 8.73
N THR A 9 -29.18 -12.11 8.92
CA THR A 9 -27.88 -12.46 9.50
C THR A 9 -26.77 -12.00 8.57
N ASP A 10 -26.07 -10.95 9.00
CA ASP A 10 -24.82 -10.48 8.43
C ASP A 10 -23.81 -11.63 8.45
N HIS A 11 -23.56 -12.24 7.28
CA HIS A 11 -22.58 -13.32 7.15
C HIS A 11 -21.18 -12.71 7.17
N GLN A 12 -20.65 -12.47 8.38
CA GLN A 12 -19.22 -12.22 8.53
C GLN A 12 -18.45 -13.44 7.99
N PRO A 13 -17.49 -13.25 7.07
CA PRO A 13 -16.73 -14.37 6.53
C PRO A 13 -16.01 -15.10 7.67
N THR A 14 -16.26 -16.41 7.79
CA THR A 14 -15.62 -17.27 8.80
C THR A 14 -14.11 -17.27 8.60
N VAL A 15 -13.39 -16.61 9.50
CA VAL A 15 -11.91 -16.59 9.50
C VAL A 15 -11.41 -17.97 9.95
N THR A 16 -10.54 -18.60 9.16
CA THR A 16 -10.04 -19.96 9.40
C THR A 16 -8.52 -20.06 9.20
N GLY A 17 -7.88 -21.11 9.73
CA GLY A 17 -6.44 -21.34 9.53
C GLY A 17 -5.53 -20.35 10.28
N ILE A 18 -4.44 -19.91 9.65
CA ILE A 18 -3.51 -18.89 10.19
C ILE A 18 -4.27 -17.61 10.56
N ALA A 19 -5.24 -17.22 9.74
CA ALA A 19 -5.97 -15.98 9.90
C ALA A 19 -6.79 -15.91 11.21
N ALA A 20 -7.08 -17.06 11.83
CA ALA A 20 -7.80 -17.18 13.10
C ALA A 20 -6.88 -17.32 14.32
N GLN A 21 -5.56 -17.37 14.10
CA GLN A 21 -4.54 -17.51 15.15
C GLN A 21 -3.98 -16.14 15.54
N ASP A 22 -3.44 -16.08 16.76
CA ASP A 22 -2.58 -14.97 17.19
C ASP A 22 -1.14 -15.15 16.68
N TRP A 23 -0.30 -14.15 16.89
CA TRP A 23 1.10 -14.21 16.47
C TRP A 23 1.85 -15.38 17.11
N ALA A 24 1.61 -15.66 18.40
CA ALA A 24 2.34 -16.69 19.13
C ALA A 24 2.11 -18.08 18.53
N ALA A 25 0.86 -18.42 18.18
CA ALA A 25 0.51 -19.67 17.54
C ALA A 25 0.93 -19.71 16.07
N ALA A 26 0.66 -18.65 15.30
CA ALA A 26 0.94 -18.63 13.87
C ALA A 26 2.45 -18.64 13.57
N SER A 27 3.24 -17.85 14.31
CA SER A 27 4.69 -17.73 14.11
C SER A 27 5.49 -18.97 14.51
N ALA A 28 4.87 -19.94 15.18
CA ALA A 28 5.47 -21.26 15.41
C ALA A 28 5.74 -22.01 14.09
N GLN A 29 5.07 -21.62 13.00
CA GLN A 29 5.35 -22.12 11.65
C GLN A 29 6.48 -21.28 11.01
N PRO A 30 7.68 -21.86 10.77
CA PRO A 30 8.84 -21.07 10.34
C PRO A 30 8.63 -20.33 9.02
N GLN A 31 7.90 -20.95 8.08
CA GLN A 31 7.60 -20.33 6.78
C GLN A 31 6.67 -19.13 6.91
N TYR A 32 5.66 -19.22 7.80
CA TYR A 32 4.75 -18.11 8.07
C TYR A 32 5.49 -16.94 8.74
N ARG A 33 6.29 -17.26 9.77
CA ARG A 33 7.13 -16.25 10.45
C ARG A 33 8.01 -15.52 9.44
N ALA A 34 8.74 -16.25 8.60
CA ALA A 34 9.61 -15.66 7.58
C ALA A 34 8.84 -14.73 6.62
N ALA A 35 7.63 -15.14 6.20
CA ALA A 35 6.79 -14.33 5.32
C ALA A 35 6.29 -13.04 6.00
N VAL A 36 5.93 -13.09 7.28
CA VAL A 36 5.55 -11.88 8.03
C VAL A 36 6.74 -10.94 8.23
N VAL A 37 7.93 -11.48 8.52
CA VAL A 37 9.14 -10.65 8.65
C VAL A 37 9.47 -9.97 7.31
N ASP A 38 9.39 -10.70 6.20
CA ASP A 38 9.56 -10.14 4.87
C ASP A 38 8.49 -9.07 4.57
N LEU A 39 7.22 -9.31 4.90
CA LEU A 39 6.16 -8.33 4.72
C LEU A 39 6.45 -7.06 5.52
N LEU A 40 6.66 -7.18 6.83
CA LEU A 40 6.90 -6.02 7.71
C LEU A 40 8.17 -5.26 7.29
N GLY A 41 9.21 -5.96 6.82
CA GLY A 41 10.41 -5.33 6.27
C GLY A 41 10.13 -4.53 5.00
N ALA A 42 9.32 -5.07 4.08
CA ALA A 42 8.91 -4.38 2.86
C ALA A 42 8.05 -3.15 3.18
N LEU A 43 7.09 -3.29 4.09
CA LEU A 43 6.22 -2.19 4.52
C LEU A 43 7.04 -1.09 5.20
N ALA A 44 7.87 -1.44 6.19
CA ALA A 44 8.69 -0.47 6.92
C ALA A 44 9.61 0.33 5.99
N TYR A 45 10.27 -0.33 5.02
CA TYR A 45 11.07 0.40 4.04
C TYR A 45 10.22 1.27 3.10
N GLY A 46 9.04 0.78 2.70
CA GLY A 46 8.09 1.52 1.88
C GLY A 46 7.68 2.84 2.53
N GLU A 47 7.24 2.79 3.78
CA GLU A 47 6.84 3.96 4.58
C GLU A 47 8.01 4.93 4.78
N LEU A 48 9.22 4.43 5.08
CA LEU A 48 10.41 5.27 5.23
C LEU A 48 10.77 5.99 3.91
N ALA A 49 10.74 5.28 2.79
CA ALA A 49 11.01 5.85 1.48
C ALA A 49 9.93 6.86 1.06
N ALA A 50 8.66 6.56 1.36
CA ALA A 50 7.53 7.45 1.11
C ALA A 50 7.65 8.75 1.91
N PHE A 51 7.98 8.69 3.20
CA PHE A 51 8.30 9.87 4.02
C PHE A 51 9.34 10.76 3.34
N GLU A 52 10.49 10.20 2.97
CA GLU A 52 11.56 10.97 2.34
C GLU A 52 11.11 11.63 1.03
N ARG A 53 10.34 10.90 0.21
CA ARG A 53 9.86 11.42 -1.07
C ARG A 53 8.80 12.49 -0.90
N LEU A 54 7.83 12.31 -0.02
CA LEU A 54 6.81 13.32 0.27
C LEU A 54 7.43 14.60 0.85
N ALA A 55 8.42 14.45 1.75
CA ALA A 55 9.16 15.60 2.29
C ALA A 55 9.94 16.36 1.20
N GLU A 56 10.51 15.65 0.21
CA GLU A 56 11.15 16.26 -0.95
C GLU A 56 10.12 16.95 -1.87
N ASP A 57 9.04 16.26 -2.21
CA ASP A 57 8.00 16.74 -3.11
C ASP A 57 7.26 17.97 -2.51
N ALA A 58 7.13 18.06 -1.19
CA ALA A 58 6.59 19.22 -0.48
C ALA A 58 7.37 20.53 -0.76
N LYS A 59 8.62 20.46 -1.23
CA LYS A 59 9.39 21.65 -1.64
C LYS A 59 8.87 22.26 -2.95
N LEU A 60 8.15 21.49 -3.76
CA LEU A 60 7.55 21.93 -5.02
C LEU A 60 6.21 22.66 -4.81
N ALA A 61 5.67 22.66 -3.60
CA ALA A 61 4.38 23.24 -3.26
C ALA A 61 4.28 24.72 -3.65
N PRO A 62 3.19 25.15 -4.34
CA PRO A 62 3.04 26.53 -4.78
C PRO A 62 2.64 27.48 -3.63
N THR A 63 2.10 26.94 -2.54
CA THR A 63 1.70 27.70 -1.36
C THR A 63 2.21 27.05 -0.07
N LEU A 64 2.26 27.82 1.02
CA LEU A 64 2.62 27.29 2.34
C LEU A 64 1.58 26.29 2.88
N GLU A 65 0.31 26.48 2.53
CA GLU A 65 -0.78 25.55 2.89
C GLU A 65 -0.57 24.21 2.19
N ASP A 66 -0.35 24.23 0.88
CA ASP A 66 -0.06 23.01 0.10
C ASP A 66 1.20 22.29 0.61
N LYS A 67 2.21 23.04 1.02
CA LYS A 67 3.42 22.50 1.63
C LYS A 67 3.13 21.80 2.95
N ALA A 68 2.29 22.40 3.78
CA ALA A 68 1.93 21.84 5.08
C ALA A 68 1.16 20.53 4.93
N GLU A 69 0.27 20.41 3.94
CA GLU A 69 -0.48 19.19 3.66
C GLU A 69 0.43 18.00 3.29
N LEU A 70 1.37 18.18 2.35
CA LEU A 70 2.33 17.09 2.04
C LEU A 70 3.32 16.83 3.19
N ALA A 71 3.69 17.84 3.97
CA ALA A 71 4.53 17.63 5.14
C ALA A 71 3.80 16.82 6.23
N ALA A 72 2.49 17.02 6.39
CA ALA A 72 1.65 16.21 7.28
C ALA A 72 1.58 14.76 6.81
N MET A 73 1.36 14.54 5.50
CA MET A 73 1.43 13.19 4.89
C MET A 73 2.78 12.52 5.19
N ALA A 74 3.89 13.21 4.93
CA ALA A 74 5.22 12.68 5.20
C ALA A 74 5.36 12.28 6.68
N SER A 75 4.90 13.12 7.61
CA SER A 75 4.95 12.81 9.03
C SER A 75 4.15 11.57 9.41
N ALA A 76 3.01 11.31 8.76
CA ALA A 76 2.21 10.11 8.96
C ALA A 76 2.97 8.84 8.50
N GLU A 77 3.54 8.86 7.30
CA GLU A 77 4.38 7.75 6.80
C GLU A 77 5.57 7.46 7.74
N PHE A 78 6.20 8.50 8.31
CA PHE A 78 7.25 8.26 9.29
C PHE A 78 6.72 7.59 10.56
N HIS A 79 5.54 7.98 11.04
CA HIS A 79 4.91 7.34 12.19
C HIS A 79 4.57 5.87 11.91
N HIS A 80 4.03 5.56 10.73
CA HIS A 80 3.80 4.19 10.28
C HIS A 80 5.07 3.36 10.25
N PHE A 81 6.16 3.93 9.71
CA PHE A 81 7.48 3.31 9.75
C PHE A 81 7.90 2.97 11.19
N GLU A 82 7.71 3.89 12.15
CA GLU A 82 8.04 3.61 13.55
C GLU A 82 7.26 2.44 14.13
N GLN A 83 5.95 2.37 13.87
CA GLN A 83 5.10 1.27 14.33
C GLN A 83 5.57 -0.08 13.76
N LEU A 84 5.90 -0.14 12.47
CA LEU A 84 6.38 -1.36 11.80
C LEU A 84 7.79 -1.75 12.27
N ARG A 85 8.69 -0.77 12.43
CA ARG A 85 10.03 -0.94 12.99
C ARG A 85 9.97 -1.52 14.40
N ASP A 86 9.12 -0.96 15.25
CA ASP A 86 8.98 -1.37 16.64
C ASP A 86 8.41 -2.78 16.71
N ARG A 87 7.42 -3.11 15.86
CA ARG A 87 6.92 -4.49 15.76
C ARG A 87 8.01 -5.49 15.38
N LEU A 88 8.83 -5.18 14.37
CA LEU A 88 9.95 -6.05 13.96
C LEU A 88 10.90 -6.31 15.15
N ALA A 89 11.22 -5.28 15.92
CA ALA A 89 12.06 -5.41 17.10
C ALA A 89 11.38 -6.24 18.22
N GLU A 90 10.09 -6.02 18.47
CA GLU A 90 9.31 -6.77 19.47
C GLU A 90 9.28 -8.28 19.18
N ILE A 91 9.18 -8.67 17.90
CA ILE A 91 9.17 -10.08 17.51
C ILE A 91 10.58 -10.68 17.42
N GLY A 92 11.62 -9.92 17.77
CA GLY A 92 13.01 -10.39 17.86
C GLY A 92 13.81 -10.28 16.56
N GLU A 93 13.35 -9.52 15.57
CA GLU A 93 14.05 -9.30 14.31
C GLU A 93 14.80 -7.96 14.32
N ALA A 94 15.90 -7.88 13.56
CA ALA A 94 16.62 -6.63 13.34
C ALA A 94 15.92 -5.83 12.22
N PRO A 95 15.30 -4.66 12.49
CA PRO A 95 14.48 -3.98 11.48
C PRO A 95 15.25 -3.64 10.20
N HIS A 96 16.50 -3.19 10.34
CA HIS A 96 17.35 -2.85 9.20
C HIS A 96 17.71 -4.06 8.32
N GLU A 97 17.88 -5.25 8.91
CA GLU A 97 18.14 -6.48 8.15
C GLU A 97 16.88 -6.96 7.43
N ALA A 98 15.71 -6.85 8.07
CA ALA A 98 14.43 -7.19 7.46
C ALA A 98 14.08 -6.25 6.28
N MET A 99 14.44 -4.97 6.38
CA MET A 99 14.18 -3.96 5.33
C MET A 99 15.14 -4.04 4.14
N ALA A 100 16.42 -4.36 4.38
CA ALA A 100 17.49 -4.25 3.39
C ALA A 100 17.20 -4.93 2.03
N PRO A 101 16.56 -6.11 1.96
CA PRO A 101 16.32 -6.78 0.68
C PRO A 101 15.33 -6.04 -0.23
N PHE A 102 14.45 -5.21 0.34
CA PHE A 102 13.41 -4.50 -0.42
C PHE A 102 13.86 -3.12 -0.90
N ALA A 103 14.97 -2.62 -0.34
CA ALA A 103 15.47 -1.27 -0.60
C ALA A 103 15.68 -0.99 -2.09
N ALA A 104 16.37 -1.89 -2.78
CA ALA A 104 16.71 -1.69 -4.20
C ALA A 104 15.47 -1.59 -5.11
N ALA A 105 14.43 -2.38 -4.84
CA ALA A 105 13.19 -2.40 -5.62
C ALA A 105 12.36 -1.14 -5.35
N LEU A 106 12.16 -0.79 -4.07
CA LEU A 106 11.39 0.39 -3.67
C LEU A 106 12.08 1.71 -4.07
N ASP A 107 13.40 1.80 -3.91
CA ASP A 107 14.17 2.92 -4.45
C ASP A 107 14.09 2.98 -5.99
N GLY A 108 14.06 1.81 -6.64
CA GLY A 108 13.89 1.68 -8.08
C GLY A 108 12.58 2.28 -8.55
N PHE A 109 11.47 1.98 -7.85
CA PHE A 109 10.17 2.61 -8.09
C PHE A 109 10.28 4.13 -7.96
N HIS A 110 10.79 4.63 -6.84
CA HIS A 110 10.85 6.08 -6.59
C HIS A 110 11.75 6.83 -7.58
N ARG A 111 12.89 6.25 -8.01
CA ARG A 111 13.76 6.82 -9.04
C ARG A 111 13.06 6.89 -10.40
N GLN A 112 12.34 5.83 -10.79
CA GLN A 112 11.62 5.77 -12.06
C GLN A 112 10.35 6.62 -12.07
N THR A 113 9.92 7.08 -10.89
CA THR A 113 8.74 7.89 -10.66
C THR A 113 9.07 9.22 -9.96
N ALA A 114 10.25 9.79 -10.22
CA ALA A 114 10.56 11.14 -9.76
C ALA A 114 9.64 12.16 -10.47
N PRO A 115 8.81 12.93 -9.74
CA PRO A 115 7.92 13.90 -10.36
C PRO A 115 8.70 15.07 -10.94
N SER A 116 8.23 15.63 -12.05
CA SER A 116 8.84 16.80 -12.70
C SER A 116 8.29 18.13 -12.17
N ASP A 117 7.11 18.12 -11.55
CA ASP A 117 6.45 19.28 -10.97
C ASP A 117 5.56 18.90 -9.77
N TRP A 118 4.96 19.94 -9.17
CA TRP A 118 4.05 19.81 -8.03
C TRP A 118 2.88 18.85 -8.28
N LEU A 119 2.24 18.95 -9.45
CA LEU A 119 1.04 18.17 -9.75
C LEU A 119 1.39 16.69 -9.94
N GLU A 120 2.53 16.37 -10.54
CA GLU A 120 3.03 14.99 -10.60
C GLU A 120 3.37 14.45 -9.22
N GLY A 121 3.95 15.27 -8.33
CA GLY A 121 4.20 14.90 -6.94
C GLY A 121 2.91 14.59 -6.19
N LEU A 122 1.88 15.42 -6.36
CA LEU A 122 0.58 15.24 -5.73
C LEU A 122 -0.17 14.00 -6.25
N VAL A 123 -0.14 13.77 -7.57
CA VAL A 123 -0.70 12.54 -8.17
C VAL A 123 0.07 11.31 -7.67
N LYS A 124 1.40 11.40 -7.53
CA LYS A 124 2.21 10.31 -6.99
C LYS A 124 1.86 10.00 -5.54
N ALA A 125 1.73 11.01 -4.70
CA ALA A 125 1.31 10.85 -3.31
C ALA A 125 -0.04 10.12 -3.23
N TYR A 126 -1.05 10.61 -3.96
CA TYR A 126 -2.38 10.00 -3.99
C TYR A 126 -2.40 8.56 -4.53
N VAL A 127 -1.71 8.32 -5.64
CA VAL A 127 -1.64 6.98 -6.26
C VAL A 127 -0.85 6.02 -5.39
N GLY A 128 0.28 6.45 -4.83
CA GLY A 128 1.12 5.64 -3.96
C GLY A 128 0.37 5.18 -2.72
N ASP A 129 -0.22 6.12 -1.99
CA ASP A 129 -1.05 5.85 -0.80
C ASP A 129 -2.20 4.87 -1.14
N SER A 130 -2.90 5.11 -2.24
CA SER A 130 -4.02 4.26 -2.63
C SER A 130 -3.60 2.83 -3.02
N ILE A 131 -2.45 2.66 -3.69
CA ILE A 131 -1.93 1.34 -4.06
C ILE A 131 -1.46 0.59 -2.82
N ALA A 132 -0.74 1.27 -1.91
CA ALA A 132 -0.33 0.70 -0.64
C ALA A 132 -1.57 0.28 0.17
N SER A 133 -2.57 1.14 0.26
CA SER A 133 -3.83 0.87 0.95
C SER A 133 -4.55 -0.38 0.44
N ASP A 134 -4.67 -0.54 -0.88
CA ASP A 134 -5.28 -1.73 -1.46
C ASP A 134 -4.44 -2.99 -1.16
N PHE A 135 -3.11 -2.90 -1.29
CA PHE A 135 -2.22 -4.02 -0.99
C PHE A 135 -2.33 -4.46 0.47
N TYR A 136 -2.33 -3.52 1.42
CA TYR A 136 -2.43 -3.82 2.85
C TYR A 136 -3.75 -4.52 3.17
N ARG A 137 -4.88 -4.08 2.58
CA ARG A 137 -6.18 -4.75 2.75
C ARG A 137 -6.18 -6.18 2.19
N GLU A 138 -5.55 -6.39 1.04
CA GLU A 138 -5.42 -7.71 0.42
C GLU A 138 -4.60 -8.69 1.27
N VAL A 139 -3.49 -8.24 1.85
CA VAL A 139 -2.65 -9.09 2.71
C VAL A 139 -3.27 -9.28 4.09
N ALA A 140 -3.90 -8.26 4.67
CA ALA A 140 -4.50 -8.28 6.00
C ALA A 140 -5.48 -9.45 6.18
N ALA A 141 -6.26 -9.79 5.15
CA ALA A 141 -7.20 -10.90 5.19
C ALA A 141 -6.55 -12.28 5.47
N ARG A 142 -5.24 -12.41 5.24
CA ARG A 142 -4.48 -13.67 5.36
C ARG A 142 -3.54 -13.72 6.56
N LEU A 143 -3.35 -12.59 7.25
CA LEU A 143 -2.46 -12.48 8.40
C LEU A 143 -3.10 -13.00 9.68
N ASP A 144 -2.29 -13.41 10.66
CA ASP A 144 -2.70 -13.63 12.04
C ASP A 144 -3.36 -12.37 12.63
N SER A 145 -4.10 -12.52 13.73
CA SER A 145 -4.88 -11.42 14.30
C SER A 145 -4.03 -10.20 14.68
N ASP A 146 -2.82 -10.41 15.18
CA ASP A 146 -2.00 -9.35 15.75
C ASP A 146 -1.34 -8.56 14.62
N THR A 147 -0.75 -9.27 13.65
CA THR A 147 -0.16 -8.65 12.46
C THR A 147 -1.23 -7.98 11.60
N ARG A 148 -2.42 -8.58 11.45
CA ARG A 148 -3.55 -7.94 10.77
C ARG A 148 -3.94 -6.62 11.45
N THR A 149 -4.05 -6.63 12.77
CA THR A 149 -4.43 -5.44 13.54
C THR A 149 -3.43 -4.32 13.33
N LEU A 150 -2.13 -4.61 13.37
CA LEU A 150 -1.08 -3.64 13.08
C LEU A 150 -1.18 -3.07 11.67
N VAL A 151 -1.24 -3.94 10.65
CA VAL A 151 -1.27 -3.52 9.24
C VAL A 151 -2.51 -2.67 8.95
N LEU A 152 -3.67 -2.99 9.54
CA LEU A 152 -4.87 -2.17 9.40
C LEU A 152 -4.80 -0.87 10.18
N ALA A 153 -4.15 -0.83 11.35
CA ALA A 153 -3.96 0.41 12.10
C ALA A 153 -3.06 1.40 11.36
N VAL A 154 -2.01 0.90 10.69
CA VAL A 154 -1.15 1.71 9.80
C VAL A 154 -1.94 2.29 8.61
N LEU A 155 -3.05 1.66 8.19
CA LEU A 155 -3.87 2.17 7.09
C LEU A 155 -4.85 3.28 7.46
N ASP A 156 -5.27 3.37 8.71
CA ASP A 156 -6.41 4.23 9.08
C ASP A 156 -6.04 5.73 9.14
N ASP A 157 -4.76 6.12 8.94
CA ASP A 157 -4.28 7.50 9.13
C ASP A 157 -4.23 8.36 7.84
N THR A 158 -4.72 7.88 6.70
CA THR A 158 -4.52 8.58 5.40
C THR A 158 -5.69 9.49 5.02
N GLY A 159 -5.88 10.58 5.78
CA GLY A 159 -6.89 11.62 5.52
C GLY A 159 -6.64 12.51 4.30
N HIS A 160 -5.58 12.28 3.53
CA HIS A 160 -5.03 13.24 2.57
C HIS A 160 -5.49 13.06 1.12
N ALA A 161 -6.26 12.00 0.84
CA ALA A 161 -6.76 11.69 -0.50
C ALA A 161 -7.63 12.83 -1.08
N THR A 162 -8.44 13.50 -0.25
CA THR A 162 -9.34 14.57 -0.67
C THR A 162 -8.57 15.79 -1.18
N PHE A 163 -7.51 16.19 -0.49
CA PHE A 163 -6.66 17.32 -0.85
C PHE A 163 -6.06 17.16 -2.25
N ALA A 164 -5.52 15.97 -2.55
CA ALA A 164 -4.95 15.69 -3.87
C ALA A 164 -6.01 15.77 -4.98
N VAL A 165 -7.20 15.21 -4.74
CA VAL A 165 -8.30 15.23 -5.71
C VAL A 165 -8.74 16.66 -6.02
N GLU A 166 -8.94 17.49 -5.01
CA GLU A 166 -9.37 18.88 -5.18
C GLU A 166 -8.37 19.69 -6.00
N LYS A 167 -7.07 19.63 -5.64
CA LYS A 167 -6.02 20.41 -6.31
C LYS A 167 -5.79 19.97 -7.75
N VAL A 168 -5.79 18.66 -8.01
CA VAL A 168 -5.62 18.13 -9.38
C VAL A 168 -6.80 18.53 -10.26
N ARG A 169 -8.04 18.42 -9.75
CA ARG A 169 -9.23 18.84 -10.52
C ARG A 169 -9.24 20.33 -10.80
N ALA A 170 -8.91 21.16 -9.81
CA ALA A 170 -8.81 22.61 -10.00
C ALA A 170 -7.75 22.97 -11.05
N ALA A 171 -6.61 22.27 -11.05
CA ALA A 171 -5.57 22.48 -12.07
C ALA A 171 -6.03 22.07 -13.48
N ILE A 172 -6.78 20.97 -13.61
CA ILE A 172 -7.35 20.52 -14.89
C ILE A 172 -8.43 21.50 -15.39
N GLU A 173 -9.27 22.02 -14.49
CA GLU A 173 -10.29 23.01 -14.84
C GLU A 173 -9.66 24.31 -15.35
N ALA A 174 -8.62 24.79 -14.66
CA ALA A 174 -7.87 25.97 -15.08
C ALA A 174 -7.08 25.75 -16.38
N GLU A 175 -6.51 24.56 -16.57
CA GLU A 175 -5.69 24.23 -17.73
C GLU A 175 -5.94 22.79 -18.23
N PRO A 176 -6.92 22.58 -19.14
CA PRO A 176 -7.36 21.25 -19.56
C PRO A 176 -6.27 20.32 -20.12
N ARG A 177 -5.19 20.88 -20.70
CA ARG A 177 -4.06 20.10 -21.21
C ARG A 177 -3.26 19.36 -20.14
N VAL A 178 -3.33 19.81 -18.88
CA VAL A 178 -2.69 19.15 -17.73
C VAL A 178 -3.25 17.74 -17.53
N GLY A 179 -4.56 17.53 -17.76
CA GLY A 179 -5.21 16.23 -17.57
C GLY A 179 -4.60 15.12 -18.41
N GLY A 180 -4.28 15.38 -19.69
CA GLY A 180 -3.64 14.40 -20.56
C GLY A 180 -2.24 13.99 -20.10
N ARG A 181 -1.46 14.96 -19.61
CA ARG A 181 -0.11 14.71 -19.05
C ARG A 181 -0.18 13.90 -17.75
N LEU A 182 -1.05 14.30 -16.82
CA LEU A 182 -1.19 13.60 -15.53
C LEU A 182 -1.76 12.19 -15.69
N ALA A 183 -2.60 11.94 -16.70
CA ALA A 183 -3.06 10.60 -17.04
C ALA A 183 -1.92 9.68 -17.50
N LEU A 184 -1.00 10.19 -18.35
CA LEU A 184 0.20 9.44 -18.76
C LEU A 184 1.13 9.17 -17.56
N TRP A 185 1.26 10.17 -16.69
CA TRP A 185 2.03 10.03 -15.44
C TRP A 185 1.45 8.93 -14.54
N ALA A 186 0.14 8.94 -14.28
CA ALA A 186 -0.50 7.94 -13.45
C ALA A 186 -0.38 6.51 -14.02
N ARG A 187 -0.51 6.34 -15.34
CA ARG A 187 -0.25 5.05 -16.00
C ARG A 187 1.19 4.58 -15.80
N ARG A 188 2.16 5.49 -15.88
CA ARG A 188 3.56 5.17 -15.59
C ARG A 188 3.76 4.74 -14.14
N LEU A 189 3.15 5.45 -13.17
CA LEU A 189 3.21 5.07 -11.75
C LEU A 189 2.73 3.63 -11.54
N MET A 190 1.56 3.28 -12.11
CA MET A 190 1.02 1.93 -12.00
C MET A 190 1.94 0.89 -12.66
N GLY A 191 2.43 1.16 -13.87
CA GLY A 191 3.34 0.26 -14.58
C GLY A 191 4.64 -0.02 -13.81
N GLU A 192 5.24 1.02 -13.23
CA GLU A 192 6.43 0.88 -12.39
C GLU A 192 6.15 0.14 -11.08
N ALA A 193 5.01 0.40 -10.44
CA ALA A 193 4.60 -0.31 -9.23
C ALA A 193 4.45 -1.82 -9.49
N LEU A 194 3.75 -2.19 -10.57
CA LEU A 194 3.58 -3.60 -10.97
C LEU A 194 4.92 -4.27 -11.31
N SER A 195 5.80 -3.57 -12.04
CA SER A 195 7.13 -4.06 -12.41
C SER A 195 7.99 -4.37 -11.18
N GLN A 196 8.02 -3.46 -10.19
CA GLN A 196 8.78 -3.71 -8.95
C GLN A 196 8.13 -4.79 -8.08
N ALA A 197 6.80 -4.83 -8.00
CA ALA A 197 6.09 -5.87 -7.25
C ALA A 197 6.38 -7.28 -7.83
N GLN A 198 6.40 -7.42 -9.16
CA GLN A 198 6.77 -8.67 -9.82
C GLN A 198 8.21 -9.10 -9.50
N ARG A 199 9.16 -8.16 -9.45
CA ARG A 199 10.55 -8.46 -9.04
C ARG A 199 10.62 -8.96 -7.60
N VAL A 200 9.93 -8.29 -6.68
CA VAL A 200 9.90 -8.70 -5.26
C VAL A 200 9.30 -10.10 -5.10
N VAL A 201 8.18 -10.38 -5.79
CA VAL A 201 7.53 -11.70 -5.79
C VAL A 201 8.44 -12.80 -6.36
N ALA A 202 9.22 -12.49 -7.41
CA ALA A 202 10.15 -13.43 -8.02
C ALA A 202 11.36 -13.77 -7.13
N ASP A 203 11.80 -12.81 -6.31
CA ASP A 203 13.00 -12.96 -5.47
C ASP A 203 12.69 -13.48 -4.05
N ARG A 204 11.40 -13.53 -3.64
CA ARG A 204 10.97 -13.83 -2.25
C ARG A 204 9.88 -14.90 -2.14
N ASP A 205 10.28 -16.16 -2.21
CA ASP A 205 9.39 -17.33 -2.14
C ASP A 205 8.45 -17.36 -0.92
N ALA A 206 8.93 -16.95 0.26
CA ALA A 206 8.13 -16.96 1.49
C ALA A 206 6.98 -15.95 1.45
N LEU A 207 7.26 -14.72 1.02
CA LEU A 207 6.24 -13.67 0.84
C LEU A 207 5.22 -14.07 -0.22
N SER A 208 5.69 -14.63 -1.34
CA SER A 208 4.83 -15.13 -2.41
C SER A 208 3.91 -16.26 -1.94
N THR A 209 4.42 -17.19 -1.12
CA THR A 209 3.63 -18.30 -0.55
C THR A 209 2.52 -17.79 0.40
N MET A 210 2.80 -16.75 1.17
CA MET A 210 1.80 -16.10 2.05
C MET A 210 0.73 -15.36 1.25
N LEU A 211 1.12 -14.63 0.18
CA LEU A 211 0.17 -13.94 -0.70
C LEU A 211 -0.81 -14.91 -1.39
N VAL A 212 -0.34 -16.12 -1.70
CA VAL A 212 -1.09 -17.16 -2.41
C VAL A 212 -2.03 -17.97 -1.49
N GLY A 213 -1.82 -17.98 -0.17
CA GLY A 213 -2.74 -18.64 0.78
C GLY A 213 -2.33 -20.04 1.24
N GLY A 214 -1.03 -20.35 1.26
CA GLY A 214 -0.48 -21.56 1.88
C GLY A 214 0.09 -22.59 0.92
N VAL A 215 0.75 -23.61 1.50
CA VAL A 215 1.65 -24.58 0.83
C VAL A 215 0.90 -25.70 0.08
N ALA A 216 -0.43 -25.64 0.00
CA ALA A 216 -1.20 -26.62 -0.76
C ALA A 216 -1.21 -26.22 -2.24
N ASP A 217 -0.37 -26.90 -3.01
CA ASP A 217 -0.28 -26.87 -4.48
C ASP A 217 0.36 -25.63 -5.13
N GLY A 218 1.66 -25.45 -4.85
CA GLY A 218 2.55 -24.69 -5.73
C GLY A 218 2.31 -23.17 -5.77
N PHE A 219 3.21 -22.48 -6.46
CA PHE A 219 3.17 -21.03 -6.65
C PHE A 219 1.93 -20.67 -7.50
N ASP A 220 0.77 -20.38 -6.89
CA ASP A 220 -0.41 -19.89 -7.64
C ASP A 220 -0.19 -18.43 -8.06
N LEU A 221 0.64 -18.25 -9.08
CA LEU A 221 0.86 -17.01 -9.81
C LEU A 221 -0.48 -16.39 -10.27
N ALA A 222 -1.53 -17.20 -10.44
CA ALA A 222 -2.84 -16.70 -10.82
C ALA A 222 -3.53 -15.95 -9.67
N GLU A 223 -3.32 -16.31 -8.39
CA GLU A 223 -3.84 -15.54 -7.25
C GLU A 223 -3.15 -14.18 -7.11
N VAL A 224 -1.82 -14.15 -7.24
CA VAL A 224 -1.06 -12.90 -7.31
C VAL A 224 -1.52 -12.04 -8.49
N GLY A 225 -1.76 -12.65 -9.66
CA GLY A 225 -2.35 -11.99 -10.81
C GLY A 225 -3.74 -11.42 -10.55
N ARG A 226 -4.62 -12.18 -9.86
CA ARG A 226 -5.97 -11.72 -9.47
C ARG A 226 -5.90 -10.54 -8.50
N MET A 227 -4.97 -10.54 -7.54
CA MET A 227 -4.72 -9.41 -6.63
C MET A 227 -4.33 -8.16 -7.43
N PHE A 228 -3.35 -8.26 -8.32
CA PHE A 228 -2.93 -7.12 -9.15
C PHE A 228 -4.06 -6.59 -10.05
N SER A 229 -4.90 -7.47 -10.60
CA SER A 229 -6.08 -7.05 -11.36
C SER A 229 -7.05 -6.21 -10.51
N ARG A 230 -7.34 -6.62 -9.27
CA ARG A 230 -8.21 -5.85 -8.36
C ARG A 230 -7.63 -4.48 -8.03
N ILE A 231 -6.32 -4.40 -7.73
CA ILE A 231 -5.62 -3.12 -7.49
C ILE A 231 -5.69 -2.22 -8.74
N THR A 232 -5.52 -2.79 -9.94
CA THR A 232 -5.58 -2.06 -11.20
C THR A 232 -6.98 -1.52 -11.50
N GLU A 233 -8.03 -2.31 -11.23
CA GLU A 233 -9.42 -1.88 -11.35
C GLU A 233 -9.76 -0.76 -10.35
N ALA A 234 -9.30 -0.87 -9.10
CA ALA A 234 -9.48 0.17 -8.09
C ALA A 234 -8.75 1.47 -8.47
N HIS A 235 -7.53 1.36 -9.01
CA HIS A 235 -6.77 2.49 -9.53
C HIS A 235 -7.50 3.21 -10.67
N THR A 236 -8.09 2.45 -11.60
CA THR A 236 -8.88 3.00 -12.71
C THR A 236 -10.04 3.87 -12.20
N LYS A 237 -10.76 3.41 -11.18
CA LYS A 237 -11.84 4.19 -10.53
C LYS A 237 -11.30 5.47 -9.88
N ARG A 238 -10.14 5.39 -9.21
CA ARG A 238 -9.50 6.55 -8.59
C ARG A 238 -8.98 7.58 -9.59
N MET A 239 -8.53 7.15 -10.78
CA MET A 239 -8.16 8.06 -11.87
C MET A 239 -9.36 8.86 -12.35
N ALA A 240 -10.53 8.22 -12.47
CA ALA A 240 -11.76 8.92 -12.78
C ALA A 240 -12.12 9.98 -11.70
N SER A 241 -11.88 9.70 -10.41
CA SER A 241 -12.08 10.68 -9.33
C SER A 241 -11.21 11.93 -9.47
N LEU A 242 -9.98 11.79 -9.99
CA LEU A 242 -9.07 12.90 -10.31
C LEU A 242 -9.47 13.66 -11.59
N GLY A 243 -10.47 13.18 -12.35
CA GLY A 243 -10.78 13.72 -13.68
C GLY A 243 -9.80 13.27 -14.76
N LEU A 244 -9.09 12.16 -14.54
CA LEU A 244 -8.11 11.59 -15.46
C LEU A 244 -8.69 10.39 -16.22
N ALA A 245 -8.27 10.24 -17.47
CA ALA A 245 -8.52 9.01 -18.23
C ALA A 245 -7.50 7.94 -17.81
N ALA A 246 -7.99 6.78 -17.36
CA ALA A 246 -7.17 5.61 -17.09
C ALA A 246 -6.62 5.01 -18.40
#